data_AF-A0A2D5UFD4-F1
#
_entry.id   AF-A0A2D5UFD4-F1
#
_cell.length_a   1.000
_cell.length_b   1.000
_cell.length_c   1.000
_cell.angle_alpha   90.00
_cell.angle_beta   90.00
_cell.angle_gamma   90.00
#
_symmetry.space_group_name_H-M   'P 1'
#
loop_
_entity.id
_entity.type
_entity.pdbx_description
1 polymer ?
#
loop_
_entity_poly.entity_id
_entity_poly.type
_entity_poly.pdbx_seq_one_letter_code
_entity_poly.pdbx_strand_id
1 'polypeptide(L)'
;MSQEIQTKGVEYVKGPDGRTVAQVIRHDFDDYGAFPPYLDTDEEKAHLAEAYGNIDPEAERQTKAHMTADENPLQIIMLNRNPRAVVKPHYHLVTERPANATRHQIMLCRSGKMRINVYTKEGEHVKDVELDPGDLILMFEGHSLEFLEPGTKAIEIKEGPFPESDEADKVDFL
;
A
#
# COMPACT_ATOMS: atom_id res chain seq x y z
N MET A 1 -8.01 -12.27 -0.15
CA MET A 1 -8.77 -11.02 -0.38
C MET A 1 -8.70 -10.19 0.88
N SER A 2 -7.89 -9.12 0.89
CA SER A 2 -7.97 -8.13 1.98
C SER A 2 -9.37 -7.57 2.02
N GLN A 3 -9.96 -7.50 3.21
CA GLN A 3 -11.20 -6.77 3.41
C GLN A 3 -10.94 -5.29 3.08
N GLU A 4 -11.75 -4.70 2.22
CA GLU A 4 -11.67 -3.27 1.91
C GLU A 4 -12.28 -2.50 3.08
N ILE A 5 -11.41 -1.86 3.86
CA ILE A 5 -11.79 -1.20 5.10
C ILE A 5 -11.90 0.31 4.85
N GLN A 6 -13.11 0.83 4.91
CA GLN A 6 -13.36 2.25 4.71
C GLN A 6 -13.01 3.04 5.98
N THR A 7 -11.95 3.85 5.92
CA THR A 7 -11.55 4.78 6.99
C THR A 7 -11.29 6.16 6.40
N LYS A 8 -11.20 7.19 7.25
CA LYS A 8 -10.94 8.57 6.81
C LYS A 8 -9.60 8.72 6.05
N GLY A 9 -8.62 7.85 6.33
CA GLY A 9 -7.27 7.95 5.79
C GLY A 9 -6.93 6.95 4.68
N VAL A 10 -7.85 6.06 4.32
CA VAL A 10 -7.62 5.02 3.30
C VAL A 10 -8.73 5.03 2.27
N GLU A 11 -8.35 5.09 1.00
CA GLU A 11 -9.29 5.08 -0.12
C GLU A 11 -8.97 3.93 -1.08
N TYR A 12 -9.99 3.23 -1.57
CA TYR A 12 -9.86 2.22 -2.61
C TYR A 12 -10.48 2.73 -3.90
N VAL A 13 -9.66 2.87 -4.95
CA VAL A 13 -10.11 3.31 -6.27
C VAL A 13 -10.58 2.10 -7.06
N LYS A 14 -11.83 2.15 -7.55
CA LYS A 14 -12.51 1.04 -8.22
C LYS A 14 -12.60 1.25 -9.72
N GLY A 15 -12.20 0.23 -10.49
CA GLY A 15 -12.50 0.16 -11.90
C GLY A 15 -14.01 -0.09 -12.15
N PRO A 16 -14.47 0.01 -13.40
CA PRO A 16 -15.87 -0.16 -13.77
C PRO A 16 -16.46 -1.55 -13.47
N ASP A 17 -15.60 -2.56 -13.42
CA ASP A 17 -15.93 -3.95 -13.08
C ASP A 17 -15.91 -4.22 -11.55
N GLY A 18 -15.66 -3.18 -10.74
CA GLY A 18 -15.67 -3.24 -9.28
C GLY A 18 -14.37 -3.71 -8.64
N ARG A 19 -13.36 -4.09 -9.43
CA ARG A 19 -12.04 -4.45 -8.88
C ARG A 19 -11.30 -3.21 -8.40
N THR A 20 -10.46 -3.37 -7.40
CA THR A 20 -9.60 -2.30 -6.90
C THR A 20 -8.40 -2.13 -7.82
N VAL A 21 -8.20 -0.92 -8.35
CA VAL A 21 -7.10 -0.57 -9.27
C VAL A 21 -6.05 0.33 -8.62
N ALA A 22 -6.38 0.97 -7.50
CA ALA A 22 -5.41 1.64 -6.64
C ALA A 22 -5.91 1.74 -5.18
N GLN A 23 -4.98 1.94 -4.24
CA GLN A 23 -5.23 2.21 -2.83
C GLN A 23 -4.45 3.46 -2.40
N VAL A 24 -5.15 4.47 -1.88
CA VAL A 24 -4.56 5.71 -1.36
C VAL A 24 -4.47 5.62 0.15
N ILE A 25 -3.34 6.05 0.73
CA ILE A 25 -3.17 6.18 2.18
C ILE A 25 -2.70 7.60 2.47
N ARG A 26 -3.47 8.31 3.28
CA ARG A 26 -3.21 9.70 3.66
C ARG A 26 -2.17 9.79 4.76
N HIS A 27 -1.38 10.87 4.71
CA HIS A 27 -0.31 11.15 5.67
C HIS A 27 -0.80 11.28 7.12
N ASP A 28 -2.09 11.57 7.32
CA ASP A 28 -2.75 11.73 8.62
C ASP A 28 -3.52 10.47 9.06
N PHE A 29 -3.29 9.32 8.40
CA PHE A 29 -3.85 8.03 8.83
C PHE A 29 -3.50 7.71 10.29
N ASP A 30 -4.52 7.38 11.09
CA ASP A 30 -4.38 7.00 12.51
C ASP A 30 -5.37 5.90 12.96
N ASP A 31 -6.07 5.25 12.03
CA ASP A 31 -7.11 4.25 12.33
C ASP A 31 -6.56 2.81 12.28
N TYR A 32 -5.57 2.52 13.13
CA TYR A 32 -4.85 1.24 13.13
C TYR A 32 -5.77 0.05 13.39
N GLY A 33 -6.65 0.15 14.39
CA GLY A 33 -7.51 -0.95 14.84
C GLY A 33 -8.60 -1.37 13.86
N ALA A 34 -8.77 -0.66 12.75
CA ALA A 34 -9.65 -1.03 11.65
C ALA A 34 -9.04 -2.11 10.73
N PHE A 35 -7.72 -2.26 10.75
CA PHE A 35 -6.96 -3.17 9.89
C PHE A 35 -6.41 -4.36 10.68
N PRO A 36 -6.08 -5.48 10.01
CA PRO A 36 -5.40 -6.58 10.67
C PRO A 36 -4.06 -6.12 11.28
N PRO A 37 -3.60 -6.74 12.38
CA PRO A 37 -4.13 -7.98 12.92
C PRO A 37 -5.38 -7.79 13.81
N TYR A 38 -6.36 -8.66 13.65
CA TYR A 38 -7.58 -8.66 14.46
C TYR A 38 -7.40 -9.45 15.77
N LEU A 39 -8.27 -9.19 16.74
CA LEU A 39 -8.33 -9.87 18.04
C LEU A 39 -9.74 -10.39 18.33
N ASP A 40 -10.53 -10.61 17.28
CA ASP A 40 -11.97 -10.85 17.41
C ASP A 40 -12.25 -12.30 17.82
N THR A 41 -11.34 -13.21 17.50
CA THR A 41 -11.44 -14.65 17.82
C THR A 41 -10.31 -15.11 18.75
N ASP A 42 -10.56 -16.21 19.47
CA ASP A 42 -9.53 -16.84 20.33
C ASP A 42 -8.36 -17.41 19.51
N GLU A 43 -8.61 -17.81 18.26
CA GLU A 43 -7.59 -18.27 17.31
C GLU A 43 -6.64 -17.13 16.91
N GLU A 44 -7.18 -15.96 16.55
CA GLU A 44 -6.37 -14.77 16.23
C GLU A 44 -5.54 -14.29 17.42
N LYS A 45 -6.12 -14.31 18.63
CA LYS A 45 -5.40 -13.99 19.88
C LYS A 45 -4.25 -14.96 20.13
N ALA A 46 -4.48 -16.26 19.93
CA ALA A 46 -3.45 -17.28 20.11
C ALA A 46 -2.31 -17.13 19.10
N HIS A 47 -2.64 -16.89 17.82
CA HIS A 47 -1.67 -16.64 16.76
C HIS A 47 -0.78 -15.43 17.06
N LEU A 48 -1.38 -14.32 17.51
CA LEU A 48 -0.63 -13.12 17.89
C LEU A 48 0.26 -13.35 19.12
N ALA A 49 -0.23 -14.07 20.14
CA ALA A 49 0.56 -14.38 21.32
C ALA A 49 1.81 -15.21 20.97
N GLU A 50 1.71 -16.15 20.04
CA GLU A 50 2.86 -16.94 19.56
C GLU A 50 3.85 -16.08 18.76
N ALA A 51 3.35 -15.23 17.86
CA ALA A 51 4.20 -14.40 17.00
C ALA A 51 4.92 -13.28 17.75
N TYR A 52 4.29 -12.70 18.79
CA TYR A 52 4.78 -11.48 19.45
C TYR A 52 5.21 -11.68 20.92
N GLY A 53 5.01 -12.85 21.50
CA GLY A 53 5.52 -13.22 22.83
C GLY A 53 5.05 -12.29 23.96
N ASN A 54 5.88 -11.29 24.31
CA ASN A 54 5.69 -10.38 25.46
C ASN A 54 4.97 -9.06 25.11
N ILE A 55 4.51 -8.88 23.87
CA ILE A 55 3.78 -7.67 23.47
C ILE A 55 2.30 -7.87 23.78
N ASP A 56 1.68 -6.87 24.40
CA ASP A 56 0.23 -6.84 24.63
C ASP A 56 -0.50 -6.85 23.28
N PRO A 57 -1.28 -7.90 22.97
CA PRO A 57 -1.98 -8.02 21.69
C PRO A 57 -2.90 -6.83 21.41
N GLU A 58 -3.57 -6.28 22.42
CA GLU A 58 -4.44 -5.11 22.23
C GLU A 58 -3.64 -3.87 21.82
N ALA A 59 -2.46 -3.68 22.40
CA ALA A 59 -1.56 -2.61 21.98
C ALA A 59 -1.10 -2.80 20.53
N GLU A 60 -0.85 -4.04 20.10
CA GLU A 60 -0.45 -4.35 18.72
C GLU A 60 -1.56 -3.99 17.72
N ARG A 61 -2.82 -4.33 18.03
CA ARG A 61 -4.00 -3.95 17.23
C ARG A 61 -4.11 -2.44 17.01
N GLN A 62 -3.77 -1.64 18.02
CA GLN A 62 -3.84 -0.17 17.92
C GLN A 62 -2.59 0.48 17.31
N THR A 63 -1.58 -0.30 16.93
CA THR A 63 -0.28 0.24 16.50
C THR A 63 0.31 -0.42 15.27
N LYS A 64 -0.35 -1.42 14.70
CA LYS A 64 0.03 -2.08 13.46
C LYS A 64 -1.19 -2.25 12.59
N ALA A 65 -1.07 -1.87 11.32
CA ALA A 65 -2.14 -2.02 10.35
C ALA A 65 -1.58 -2.61 9.05
N HIS A 66 -2.03 -3.83 8.71
CA HIS A 66 -1.77 -4.49 7.45
C HIS A 66 -2.73 -3.94 6.39
N MET A 67 -2.23 -3.06 5.53
CA MET A 67 -3.05 -2.28 4.61
C MET A 67 -3.43 -3.02 3.34
N THR A 68 -2.62 -4.00 2.96
CA THR A 68 -2.69 -4.72 1.69
C THR A 68 -3.00 -6.19 1.93
N ALA A 69 -3.59 -6.84 0.92
CA ALA A 69 -3.81 -8.28 0.92
C ALA A 69 -2.48 -9.06 0.97
N ASP A 70 -2.52 -10.27 1.55
CA ASP A 70 -1.35 -11.13 1.68
C ASP A 70 -0.84 -11.61 0.31
N GLU A 71 -1.73 -11.72 -0.67
CA GLU A 71 -1.42 -12.09 -2.04
C GLU A 71 -0.70 -11.00 -2.86
N ASN A 72 -0.67 -9.75 -2.37
CA ASN A 72 -0.06 -8.66 -3.13
C ASN A 72 1.49 -8.74 -3.10
N PRO A 73 2.17 -8.55 -4.25
CA PRO A 73 3.64 -8.56 -4.35
C PRO A 73 4.32 -7.38 -3.65
N LEU A 74 3.63 -6.25 -3.55
CA LEU A 74 4.02 -5.11 -2.74
C LEU A 74 3.02 -4.97 -1.60
N GLN A 75 3.53 -5.03 -0.38
CA GLN A 75 2.73 -4.95 0.83
C GLN A 75 3.02 -3.66 1.59
N ILE A 76 1.99 -3.07 2.16
CA ILE A 76 2.10 -1.89 3.01
C ILE A 76 1.63 -2.27 4.41
N ILE A 77 2.49 -2.03 5.39
CA ILE A 77 2.19 -2.18 6.81
C ILE A 77 2.51 -0.86 7.49
N MET A 78 1.53 -0.26 8.15
CA MET A 78 1.73 0.93 8.98
C MET A 78 2.10 0.51 10.39
N LEU A 79 3.06 1.21 10.99
CA LEU A 79 3.60 0.93 12.33
C LEU A 79 3.67 2.21 13.16
N ASN A 80 3.11 2.18 14.36
CA ASN A 80 3.19 3.24 15.36
C ASN A 80 3.85 2.70 16.63
N ARG A 81 5.18 2.85 16.77
CA ARG A 81 5.92 2.22 17.87
C ARG A 81 6.36 3.22 18.92
N ASN A 82 6.24 2.82 20.18
CA ASN A 82 6.78 3.57 21.30
C ASN A 82 8.31 3.78 21.18
N PRO A 83 8.85 4.89 21.70
CA PRO A 83 10.29 5.12 21.71
C PRO A 83 11.05 3.95 22.33
N ARG A 84 12.13 3.52 21.67
CA ARG A 84 13.00 2.38 22.03
C ARG A 84 12.40 0.99 21.78
N ALA A 85 11.25 0.87 21.12
CA ALA A 85 10.82 -0.41 20.57
C ALA A 85 11.84 -0.93 19.54
N VAL A 86 12.13 -2.24 19.57
CA VAL A 86 13.13 -2.86 18.69
C VAL A 86 12.50 -4.03 17.95
N VAL A 87 12.57 -4.00 16.62
CA VAL A 87 12.36 -5.17 15.77
C VAL A 87 13.70 -5.87 15.61
N LYS A 88 13.76 -7.17 15.94
CA LYS A 88 15.02 -7.94 15.84
C LYS A 88 15.47 -8.04 14.37
N PRO A 89 16.78 -8.07 14.08
CA PRO A 89 17.27 -8.30 12.73
C PRO A 89 16.74 -9.62 12.15
N HIS A 90 16.17 -9.56 10.96
CA HIS A 90 15.66 -10.72 10.22
C HIS A 90 15.70 -10.44 8.70
N TYR A 91 15.54 -11.48 7.90
CA TYR A 91 15.30 -11.39 6.46
C TYR A 91 14.04 -12.18 6.10
N HIS A 92 13.38 -11.80 5.02
CA HIS A 92 12.20 -12.51 4.52
C HIS A 92 12.63 -13.55 3.48
N LEU A 93 12.08 -14.76 3.59
CA LEU A 93 12.29 -15.81 2.61
C LEU A 93 11.48 -15.50 1.35
N VAL A 94 12.08 -15.72 0.19
CA VAL A 94 11.35 -15.77 -1.08
C VAL A 94 10.80 -17.19 -1.20
N THR A 95 9.54 -17.38 -0.81
CA THR A 95 8.87 -18.68 -0.92
C THR A 95 8.29 -18.86 -2.32
N GLU A 96 7.54 -17.87 -2.82
CA GLU A 96 6.96 -17.80 -4.16
C GLU A 96 6.85 -16.33 -4.61
N ARG A 97 6.92 -16.06 -5.93
CA ARG A 97 6.64 -14.72 -6.47
C ARG A 97 5.16 -14.65 -6.88
N PRO A 98 4.39 -13.64 -6.43
CA PRO A 98 2.99 -13.52 -6.82
C PRO A 98 2.85 -13.36 -8.33
N ALA A 99 1.88 -14.06 -8.92
CA ALA A 99 1.54 -13.91 -10.32
C ALA A 99 0.44 -12.85 -10.45
N ASN A 100 0.79 -11.67 -10.95
CA ASN A 100 -0.14 -10.55 -11.16
C ASN A 100 -0.28 -10.23 -12.65
N ALA A 101 -1.42 -9.65 -13.02
CA ALA A 101 -1.67 -9.23 -14.40
C ALA A 101 -0.79 -8.04 -14.83
N THR A 102 -0.34 -7.25 -13.85
CA THR A 102 0.39 -5.99 -14.00
C THR A 102 1.38 -5.87 -12.84
N ARG A 103 2.41 -5.03 -13.00
CA ARG A 103 3.35 -4.72 -11.93
C ARG A 103 2.81 -3.63 -11.02
N HIS A 104 2.91 -3.83 -9.72
CA HIS A 104 2.46 -2.83 -8.76
C HIS A 104 3.48 -1.69 -8.63
N GLN A 105 2.99 -0.48 -8.37
CA GLN A 105 3.83 0.70 -8.13
C GLN A 105 3.28 1.55 -6.99
N ILE A 106 4.16 2.02 -6.11
CA ILE A 106 3.84 3.00 -5.08
C ILE A 106 4.45 4.34 -5.45
N MET A 107 3.65 5.40 -5.35
CA MET A 107 4.12 6.78 -5.35
C MET A 107 3.91 7.40 -3.98
N LEU A 108 4.96 8.05 -3.45
CA LEU A 108 4.90 8.86 -2.24
C LEU A 108 5.25 10.31 -2.59
N CYS A 109 4.43 11.27 -2.17
CA CYS A 109 4.77 12.68 -2.28
C CYS A 109 5.70 13.07 -1.14
N ARG A 110 6.94 13.46 -1.43
CA ARG A 110 7.93 13.84 -0.42
C ARG A 110 7.84 15.33 -0.05
N SER A 111 7.55 16.18 -1.03
CA SER A 111 7.37 17.62 -0.87
C SER A 111 6.66 18.21 -2.09
N GLY A 112 5.95 19.33 -1.92
CA GLY A 112 5.16 19.95 -2.99
C GLY A 112 3.83 19.23 -3.16
N LYS A 113 3.32 19.19 -4.40
CA LYS A 113 2.02 18.59 -4.71
C LYS A 113 2.03 17.90 -6.08
N MET A 114 1.46 16.71 -6.15
CA MET A 114 1.36 15.94 -7.39
C MET A 114 -0.05 15.35 -7.57
N ARG A 115 -0.44 15.11 -8.82
CA ARG A 115 -1.65 14.40 -9.19
C ARG A 115 -1.28 13.08 -9.87
N ILE A 116 -2.00 12.04 -9.50
CA ILE A 116 -1.94 10.71 -10.10
C ILE A 116 -3.27 10.48 -10.79
N ASN A 117 -3.24 10.30 -12.11
CA ASN A 117 -4.43 9.92 -12.86
C ASN A 117 -4.41 8.38 -12.95
N VAL A 118 -5.40 7.73 -12.36
CA VAL A 118 -5.50 6.26 -12.25
C VAL A 118 -6.26 5.72 -13.45
N TYR A 119 -5.74 4.65 -14.05
CA TYR A 119 -6.36 3.96 -15.19
C TYR A 119 -6.48 2.47 -14.91
N THR A 120 -7.43 1.82 -15.58
CA THR A 120 -7.42 0.37 -15.71
C THR A 120 -6.30 -0.08 -16.65
N LYS A 121 -5.92 -1.36 -16.62
CA LYS A 121 -4.95 -1.93 -17.57
C LYS A 121 -5.46 -1.92 -19.03
N GLU A 122 -6.78 -1.80 -19.22
CA GLU A 122 -7.43 -1.60 -20.53
C GLU A 122 -7.34 -0.15 -21.03
N GLY A 123 -6.79 0.78 -20.23
CA GLY A 123 -6.60 2.18 -20.61
C GLY A 123 -7.79 3.09 -20.28
N GLU A 124 -8.76 2.61 -19.52
CA GLU A 124 -9.88 3.45 -19.07
C GLU A 124 -9.46 4.33 -17.90
N HIS A 125 -9.67 5.64 -18.01
CA HIS A 125 -9.47 6.58 -16.90
C HIS A 125 -10.50 6.35 -15.81
N VAL A 126 -10.05 6.24 -14.56
CA VAL A 126 -10.90 5.93 -13.41
C VAL A 126 -11.03 7.13 -12.48
N LYS A 127 -9.92 7.76 -12.09
CA LYS A 127 -9.92 8.84 -11.09
C LYS A 127 -8.62 9.63 -11.07
N ASP A 128 -8.72 10.92 -10.76
CA ASP A 128 -7.58 11.77 -10.41
C ASP A 128 -7.41 11.82 -8.88
N VAL A 129 -6.19 11.57 -8.41
CA VAL A 129 -5.82 11.58 -6.99
C VAL A 129 -4.69 12.58 -6.77
N GLU A 130 -4.95 13.65 -6.03
CA GLU A 130 -3.89 14.56 -5.57
C GLU A 130 -3.25 14.00 -4.29
N LEU A 131 -1.91 14.06 -4.22
CA LEU A 131 -1.11 13.64 -3.09
C LEU A 131 -0.39 14.85 -2.48
N ASP A 132 -0.64 15.09 -1.20
CA ASP A 132 0.08 16.05 -0.37
C ASP A 132 1.32 15.38 0.27
N PRO A 133 2.28 16.15 0.83
CA PRO A 133 3.49 15.57 1.42
C PRO A 133 3.18 14.52 2.50
N GLY A 134 3.73 13.32 2.34
CA GLY A 134 3.50 12.17 3.19
C GLY A 134 2.39 11.22 2.72
N ASP A 135 1.54 11.65 1.79
CA ASP A 135 0.54 10.77 1.17
C ASP A 135 1.23 9.77 0.24
N LEU A 136 0.66 8.57 0.16
CA LEU A 136 1.04 7.57 -0.81
C LEU A 136 -0.17 7.00 -1.54
N ILE A 137 0.10 6.46 -2.73
CA ILE A 137 -0.83 5.61 -3.47
C ILE A 137 -0.11 4.36 -3.96
N LEU A 138 -0.70 3.19 -3.71
CA LEU A 138 -0.36 1.93 -4.34
C LEU A 138 -1.27 1.73 -5.56
N MET A 139 -0.69 1.59 -6.73
CA MET A 139 -1.39 1.39 -8.00
C MET A 139 -1.17 -0.04 -8.45
N PHE A 140 -2.27 -0.72 -8.71
CA PHE A 140 -2.28 -2.11 -9.19
C PHE A 140 -2.18 -2.17 -10.71
N GLU A 141 -2.69 -1.15 -11.41
CA GLU A 141 -2.76 -1.11 -12.88
C GLU A 141 -2.13 0.17 -13.45
N GLY A 142 -2.79 0.81 -14.42
CA GLY A 142 -2.25 1.94 -15.16
C GLY A 142 -2.33 3.26 -14.39
N HIS A 143 -1.42 4.17 -14.71
CA HIS A 143 -1.42 5.52 -14.14
C HIS A 143 -0.66 6.51 -15.03
N SER A 144 -0.91 7.81 -14.81
CA SER A 144 -0.03 8.89 -15.24
C SER A 144 0.19 9.87 -14.10
N LEU A 145 1.24 10.70 -14.19
CA LEU A 145 1.65 11.61 -13.12
C LEU A 145 1.74 13.05 -13.64
N GLU A 146 1.26 14.00 -12.85
CA GLU A 146 1.39 15.43 -13.08
C GLU A 146 1.97 16.10 -11.82
N PHE A 147 3.07 16.85 -11.97
CA PHE A 147 3.67 17.62 -10.87
C PHE A 147 3.04 19.01 -10.86
N LEU A 148 2.24 19.31 -9.84
CA LEU A 148 1.38 20.51 -9.81
C LEU A 148 2.11 21.77 -9.33
N GLU A 149 3.23 21.60 -8.62
CA GLU A 149 3.99 22.72 -8.04
C GLU A 149 5.50 22.63 -8.38
N PRO A 150 6.19 23.78 -8.57
CA PRO A 150 7.63 23.80 -8.76
C PRO A 150 8.38 23.19 -7.57
N GLY A 151 9.37 22.34 -7.86
CA GLY A 151 10.17 21.70 -6.82
C GLY A 151 9.46 20.55 -6.09
N THR A 152 8.31 20.10 -6.59
CA THR A 152 7.69 18.85 -6.12
C THR A 152 8.66 17.69 -6.26
N LYS A 153 8.76 16.86 -5.21
CA LYS A 153 9.62 15.67 -5.18
C LYS A 153 8.77 14.47 -4.81
N ALA A 154 8.93 13.39 -5.55
CA ALA A 154 8.25 12.14 -5.30
C ALA A 154 9.26 11.01 -5.07
N ILE A 155 8.81 9.93 -4.44
CA ILE A 155 9.51 8.66 -4.39
C ILE A 155 8.67 7.65 -5.16
N GLU A 156 9.30 6.97 -6.12
CA GLU A 156 8.71 5.87 -6.88
C GLU A 156 9.29 4.55 -6.37
N ILE A 157 8.41 3.58 -6.11
CA ILE A 157 8.77 2.23 -5.69
C ILE A 157 8.03 1.25 -6.58
N LYS A 158 8.75 0.43 -7.35
CA LYS A 158 8.16 -0.53 -8.29
C LYS A 158 8.40 -1.96 -7.85
N GLU A 159 7.44 -2.82 -8.16
CA GLU A 159 7.61 -4.26 -8.04
C GLU A 159 8.74 -4.73 -8.98
N GLY A 160 9.70 -5.48 -8.42
CA GLY A 160 10.81 -6.05 -9.18
C GLY A 160 10.54 -7.49 -9.65
N PRO A 161 11.35 -8.03 -10.58
CA PRO A 161 12.54 -7.40 -11.15
C PRO A 161 12.20 -6.30 -12.17
N PHE A 162 13.13 -5.36 -12.35
CA PHE A 162 13.10 -4.45 -13.49
C PHE A 162 13.43 -5.25 -14.77
N PRO A 163 12.69 -5.06 -15.88
CA PRO A 163 13.00 -5.69 -17.15
C PRO A 163 14.26 -5.07 -17.76
N GLU A 164 14.83 -5.69 -18.80
CA GLU A 164 16.14 -5.27 -19.33
C GLU A 164 16.14 -3.86 -19.96
N SER A 165 14.98 -3.26 -20.26
CA SER A 165 14.86 -1.91 -20.80
C SER A 165 13.59 -1.18 -20.33
N ASP A 166 13.59 0.15 -20.44
CA ASP A 166 12.45 1.02 -20.10
C ASP A 166 11.24 0.76 -21.00
N GLU A 167 11.46 0.42 -22.28
CA GLU A 167 10.35 0.08 -23.21
C GLU A 167 9.64 -1.21 -22.80
N ALA A 168 10.33 -2.12 -22.12
CA ALA A 168 9.74 -3.34 -21.58
C ALA A 168 9.15 -3.14 -20.16
N ASP A 169 9.45 -2.02 -19.50
CA ASP A 169 9.00 -1.69 -18.15
C ASP A 169 7.53 -1.26 -18.09
N LYS A 170 7.02 -0.69 -19.19
CA LYS A 170 5.68 -0.10 -19.28
C LYS A 170 5.06 -0.28 -20.66
N VAL A 171 3.73 -0.22 -20.70
CA VAL A 171 2.95 -0.07 -21.92
C VAL A 171 2.27 1.29 -21.83
N ASP A 172 2.60 2.21 -22.75
CA ASP A 172 1.95 3.50 -22.84
C ASP A 172 0.56 3.32 -23.50
N PHE A 173 -0.46 3.99 -22.96
CA PHE A 173 -1.78 4.04 -23.60
C PHE A 173 -1.71 4.91 -24.86
N LEU A 174 -2.42 4.50 -25.92
CA LEU A 174 -2.51 5.22 -27.21
C LEU A 174 -3.61 6.26 -27.22
#